data_AF-A0A8B9RU06-F1
#
_entry.id   AF-A0A8B9RU06-F1
#
_cell.length_a   1.000
_cell.length_b   1.000
_cell.length_c   1.000
_cell.angle_alpha   90.00
_cell.angle_beta   90.00
_cell.angle_gamma   90.00
#
_symmetry.space_group_name_H-M   'P 1'
#
loop_
_entity.id
_entity.type
_entity.pdbx_description
1 polymer ?
#
loop_
_entity_poly.entity_id
_entity_poly.type
_entity_poly.pdbx_seq_one_letter_code
_entity_poly.pdbx_strand_id
1 'polypeptide(L)'
;MRNLPLPHASPSPPPAVTIPRHLICAYVDIVPPSVCRRAYPQRITPNMLCAGVRNQRIDSCQGDSGGPLSCNGTLQGIVSWGLQTCALPGRPGVYTRVCNYVGWIQDTMNRN
;
A
#
# COMPACT_ATOMS: atom_id res chain seq x y z
N MET A 1 -32.61 21.00 40.75
CA MET A 1 -31.20 20.62 40.56
C MET A 1 -31.00 19.16 40.91
N ARG A 2 -31.10 18.25 39.93
CA ARG A 2 -30.32 17.00 39.79
C ARG A 2 -30.38 16.61 38.32
N ASN A 3 -29.31 16.88 37.58
CA ASN A 3 -29.12 16.34 36.24
C ASN A 3 -28.84 14.83 36.38
N LEU A 4 -29.64 13.99 35.72
CA LEU A 4 -29.25 12.60 35.48
C LEU A 4 -28.14 12.59 34.41
N PRO A 5 -27.03 11.86 34.62
CA PRO A 5 -26.07 11.61 33.54
C PRO A 5 -26.69 10.64 32.53
N LEU A 6 -26.58 10.98 31.24
CA LEU A 6 -26.86 10.08 30.13
C LEU A 6 -25.94 8.85 30.22
N PRO A 7 -26.41 7.65 29.88
CA PRO A 7 -25.54 6.47 29.85
C PRO A 7 -24.45 6.69 28.80
N HIS A 8 -23.20 6.56 29.22
CA HIS A 8 -22.03 6.56 28.36
C HIS A 8 -22.19 5.48 27.29
N ALA A 9 -22.60 5.88 26.09
CA ALA A 9 -22.48 5.04 24.91
C ALA A 9 -20.98 4.78 24.69
N SER A 10 -20.56 3.55 24.97
CA SER A 10 -19.22 3.08 24.61
C SER A 10 -19.06 3.24 23.09
N PRO A 11 -17.92 3.77 22.59
CA PRO A 11 -17.70 3.84 21.16
C PRO A 11 -17.76 2.42 20.58
N SER A 12 -18.59 2.23 19.55
CA SER A 12 -18.65 0.98 18.79
C SER A 12 -17.23 0.59 18.36
N PRO A 13 -16.84 -0.70 18.48
CA PRO A 13 -15.54 -1.14 17.99
C PRO A 13 -15.41 -0.76 16.51
N PRO A 14 -14.23 -0.33 16.05
CA PRO A 14 -14.01 -0.07 14.63
C PRO A 14 -14.39 -1.33 13.84
N PRO A 15 -14.98 -1.18 12.64
CA PRO A 15 -15.34 -2.32 11.82
C PRO A 15 -14.12 -3.22 11.65
N ALA A 16 -14.29 -4.52 11.96
CA ALA A 16 -13.22 -5.49 11.88
C ALA A 16 -12.65 -5.52 10.46
N VAL A 17 -11.32 -5.42 10.35
CA VAL A 17 -10.62 -5.59 9.08
C VAL A 17 -10.91 -7.00 8.57
N THR A 18 -11.61 -7.11 7.44
CA THR A 18 -11.93 -8.41 6.85
C THR A 18 -10.75 -8.88 6.01
N ILE A 19 -9.98 -9.83 6.54
CA ILE A 19 -8.85 -10.45 5.84
C ILE A 19 -9.34 -11.75 5.18
N PRO A 20 -9.08 -11.97 3.89
CA PRO A 20 -9.48 -13.19 3.19
C PRO A 20 -8.66 -14.41 3.69
N ARG A 21 -9.26 -15.60 3.64
CA ARG A 21 -8.57 -16.87 3.98
C ARG A 21 -7.71 -17.42 2.85
N HIS A 22 -7.90 -16.89 1.64
CA HIS A 22 -7.17 -17.29 0.45
C HIS A 22 -6.37 -16.09 -0.07
N LEU A 23 -5.22 -16.38 -0.68
CA LEU A 23 -4.40 -15.36 -1.33
C LEU A 23 -5.19 -14.72 -2.47
N ILE A 24 -5.15 -13.39 -2.54
CA ILE A 24 -5.80 -12.60 -3.59
C ILE A 24 -4.72 -12.00 -4.49
N CYS A 25 -5.02 -11.94 -5.79
CA CYS A 25 -4.20 -11.28 -6.79
C CYS A 25 -5.01 -10.20 -7.51
N ALA A 26 -4.32 -9.17 -7.99
CA ALA A 26 -4.90 -8.15 -8.85
C ALA A 26 -3.89 -7.69 -9.89
N TYR A 27 -4.39 -7.37 -11.09
CA TYR A 27 -3.58 -6.75 -12.13
C TYR A 27 -3.57 -5.23 -11.94
N VAL A 28 -2.38 -4.64 -12.02
CA VAL A 28 -2.17 -3.21 -11.85
C VAL A 28 -1.16 -2.70 -12.88
N ASP A 29 -1.25 -1.40 -13.20
CA ASP A 29 -0.30 -0.73 -14.06
C ASP A 29 0.73 0.05 -13.24
N ILE A 30 1.94 0.19 -13.78
CA ILE A 30 2.92 1.13 -13.23
C ILE A 30 2.45 2.55 -13.50
N VAL A 31 2.26 3.31 -12.42
CA VAL A 31 1.85 4.71 -12.49
C VAL A 31 3.07 5.59 -12.77
N PRO A 32 3.02 6.51 -13.77
CA PRO A 32 4.13 7.40 -14.06
C PRO A 32 4.57 8.22 -12.83
N PRO A 33 5.88 8.44 -12.62
CA PRO A 33 6.38 9.17 -11.45
C PRO A 33 5.78 10.57 -11.28
N SER A 34 5.50 11.27 -12.39
CA SER A 34 4.87 12.59 -12.35
C SER A 34 3.44 12.54 -11.81
N VAL A 35 2.67 11.51 -12.17
CA VAL A 35 1.32 11.27 -11.65
C VAL A 35 1.39 10.92 -10.17
N CYS A 36 2.31 10.04 -9.77
CA CYS A 36 2.41 9.65 -8.38
C CYS A 36 2.85 10.80 -7.46
N ARG A 37 3.80 11.65 -7.90
CA ARG A 37 4.18 12.85 -7.16
C ARG A 37 3.03 13.85 -6.99
N ARG A 38 2.12 13.94 -7.96
CA ARG A 38 0.89 14.75 -7.81
C ARG A 38 -0.07 14.12 -6.80
N ALA A 39 -0.17 12.79 -6.78
CA ALA A 39 -0.98 12.08 -5.79
C ALA A 39 -0.39 12.18 -4.38
N TYR A 40 0.93 12.27 -4.22
CA TYR A 40 1.60 12.38 -2.93
C TYR A 40 2.72 13.44 -2.97
N PRO A 41 2.36 14.74 -2.88
CA PRO A 41 3.33 15.83 -2.95
C PRO A 41 4.44 15.68 -1.92
N GLN A 42 5.69 15.81 -2.35
CA GLN A 42 6.92 15.77 -1.53
C GLN A 42 7.16 14.46 -0.76
N ARG A 43 6.35 13.42 -0.93
CA ARG A 43 6.48 12.14 -0.21
C ARG A 43 7.07 11.00 -1.05
N ILE A 44 7.16 11.18 -2.37
CA ILE A 44 7.72 10.18 -3.29
C ILE A 44 9.21 10.42 -3.51
N THR A 45 10.02 9.41 -3.17
CA THR A 45 11.48 9.43 -3.36
C THR A 45 11.89 8.63 -4.60
N PRO A 46 13.17 8.70 -5.04
CA PRO A 46 13.69 7.86 -6.13
C PRO A 46 13.62 6.35 -5.83
N ASN A 47 13.56 5.96 -4.55
CA ASN A 47 13.49 4.58 -4.09
C ASN A 47 12.06 4.01 -4.08
N MET A 48 11.11 4.75 -4.64
CA MET A 48 9.70 4.38 -4.70
C MET A 48 9.20 4.29 -6.13
N LEU A 49 8.21 3.43 -6.34
CA LEU A 49 7.35 3.40 -7.53
C LEU A 49 5.90 3.29 -7.07
N CYS A 50 4.97 3.58 -7.96
CA CYS A 50 3.55 3.52 -7.64
C CYS A 50 2.85 2.62 -8.64
N ALA A 51 1.86 1.87 -8.17
CA ALA A 51 1.08 0.96 -9.01
C ALA A 51 -0.40 1.05 -8.63
N GLY A 52 -1.26 0.86 -9.63
CA GLY A 52 -2.70 0.88 -9.45
C GLY A 52 -3.40 0.95 -10.80
N VAL A 53 -4.73 0.92 -10.78
CA VAL A 53 -5.53 1.00 -12.01
C VAL A 53 -6.35 2.28 -12.01
N ARG A 54 -6.22 3.06 -13.09
CA ARG A 54 -6.94 4.34 -13.20
C ARG A 54 -8.45 4.08 -13.20
N ASN A 55 -9.18 4.85 -12.40
CA ASN A 55 -10.65 4.79 -12.26
C ASN A 55 -11.21 3.43 -11.77
N GLN A 56 -10.37 2.54 -11.24
CA GLN A 56 -10.83 1.31 -10.60
C GLN A 56 -10.45 1.30 -9.12
N ARG A 57 -11.22 0.54 -8.32
CA ARG A 57 -10.95 0.35 -6.89
C ARG A 57 -10.08 -0.89 -6.69
N ILE A 58 -8.85 -0.83 -7.19
CA ILE A 58 -7.86 -1.89 -7.07
C ILE A 58 -6.62 -1.31 -6.41
N ASP A 59 -6.24 -1.88 -5.27
CA ASP A 59 -5.09 -1.47 -4.47
C ASP A 59 -4.66 -2.60 -3.53
N SER A 60 -3.39 -2.60 -3.14
CA SER A 60 -2.95 -3.32 -1.95
C SER A 60 -3.50 -2.64 -0.69
N CYS A 61 -3.68 -3.37 0.39
CA CYS A 61 -4.25 -2.82 1.63
C CYS A 61 -3.52 -3.30 2.89
N GLN A 62 -4.14 -3.06 4.04
CA GLN A 62 -3.61 -3.45 5.33
C GLN A 62 -3.41 -4.97 5.39
N GLY A 63 -2.18 -5.39 5.72
CA GLY A 63 -1.78 -6.80 5.73
C GLY A 63 -0.98 -7.22 4.50
N ASP A 64 -1.01 -6.46 3.40
CA ASP A 64 -0.28 -6.81 2.17
C ASP A 64 1.18 -6.31 2.18
N SER A 65 1.56 -5.47 3.15
CA SER A 65 2.92 -4.90 3.26
C SER A 65 4.00 -5.99 3.25
N GLY A 66 5.04 -5.80 2.43
CA GLY A 66 6.06 -6.81 2.17
C GLY A 66 5.73 -7.76 1.01
N GLY A 67 4.48 -7.77 0.55
CA GLY A 67 4.03 -8.56 -0.60
C GLY A 67 4.64 -8.09 -1.94
N PRO A 68 4.68 -8.97 -2.95
CA PRO A 68 5.36 -8.69 -4.21
C PRO A 68 4.48 -7.88 -5.18
N LEU A 69 5.13 -6.94 -5.89
CA LEU A 69 4.66 -6.44 -7.18
C LEU A 69 5.51 -7.08 -8.29
N SER A 70 4.89 -7.99 -9.04
CA SER A 70 5.52 -8.67 -10.18
C SER A 70 5.09 -8.05 -11.50
N CYS A 71 6.05 -7.73 -12.36
CA CYS A 71 5.79 -7.33 -13.74
C CYS A 71 6.52 -8.30 -14.66
N ASN A 72 5.78 -9.01 -15.53
CA ASN A 72 6.32 -9.99 -16.46
C ASN A 72 7.25 -11.02 -15.79
N GLY A 73 6.82 -11.56 -14.64
CA GLY A 73 7.59 -12.55 -13.88
C GLY A 73 8.79 -11.99 -13.11
N THR A 74 9.05 -10.68 -13.16
CA THR A 74 10.15 -10.03 -12.44
C THR A 74 9.62 -9.24 -11.24
N LEU A 75 10.27 -9.38 -10.08
CA LEU A 75 9.98 -8.58 -8.90
C LEU A 75 10.41 -7.13 -9.11
N GLN A 76 9.45 -6.24 -9.31
CA GLN A 76 9.72 -4.80 -9.51
C GLN A 76 9.55 -4.00 -8.23
N GLY A 77 8.63 -4.42 -7.37
CA GLY A 77 8.32 -3.69 -6.15
C GLY A 77 7.90 -4.56 -4.99
N ILE A 78 7.92 -3.94 -3.80
CA ILE A 78 7.44 -4.51 -2.55
C ILE A 78 6.38 -3.56 -2.00
N VAL A 79 5.19 -4.08 -1.64
CA VAL A 79 4.11 -3.27 -1.04
C VAL A 79 4.68 -2.54 0.18
N SER A 80 4.56 -1.21 0.20
CA SER A 80 5.18 -0.38 1.24
C SER A 80 4.14 0.45 1.99
N TRP A 81 3.44 1.35 1.30
CA TRP A 81 2.46 2.22 1.94
C TRP A 81 1.42 2.77 0.97
N GLY A 82 0.35 3.33 1.54
CA GLY A 82 -0.70 4.05 0.84
C GLY A 82 -1.38 5.01 1.80
N LEU A 83 -2.57 5.49 1.45
CA LEU A 83 -3.43 6.15 2.43
C LEU A 83 -4.06 5.12 3.38
N GLN A 84 -4.55 5.57 4.54
CA GLN A 84 -5.22 4.71 5.50
C GLN A 84 -6.43 3.98 4.89
N THR A 85 -7.15 4.67 4.00
CA THR A 85 -8.22 4.08 3.19
C THR A 85 -7.65 3.65 1.84
N CYS A 86 -7.69 2.35 1.58
CA CYS A 86 -7.20 1.73 0.34
C CYS A 86 -8.13 1.99 -0.85
N ALA A 87 -7.61 1.83 -2.06
CA ALA A 87 -8.38 1.88 -3.31
C ALA A 87 -9.16 3.21 -3.53
N LEU A 88 -8.60 4.31 -3.01
CA LEU A 88 -9.13 5.64 -3.25
C LEU A 88 -8.81 6.10 -4.68
N PRO A 89 -9.78 6.63 -5.45
CA PRO A 89 -9.52 7.13 -6.79
C PRO A 89 -8.39 8.15 -6.84
N GLY A 90 -7.44 7.95 -7.75
CA GLY A 90 -6.29 8.84 -7.91
C GLY A 90 -5.21 8.73 -6.82
N ARG A 91 -5.34 7.75 -5.91
CA ARG A 91 -4.37 7.46 -4.84
C ARG A 91 -3.82 6.05 -5.04
N PRO A 92 -2.79 5.87 -5.89
CA PRO A 92 -2.21 4.56 -6.14
C PRO A 92 -1.40 4.07 -4.93
N GLY A 93 -1.25 2.75 -4.77
CA GLY A 93 -0.33 2.18 -3.79
C GLY A 93 1.12 2.57 -4.09
N VAL A 94 1.94 2.72 -3.05
CA VAL A 94 3.36 3.04 -3.13
C VAL A 94 4.18 1.83 -2.71
N TYR A 95 5.16 1.50 -3.54
CA TYR A 95 5.97 0.31 -3.44
C TYR A 95 7.46 0.70 -3.38
N THR A 96 8.25 -0.07 -2.65
CA THR A 96 9.71 0.02 -2.72
C THR A 96 10.17 -0.34 -4.13
N ARG A 97 11.08 0.43 -4.73
CA ARG A 97 11.64 0.16 -6.06
C ARG A 97 12.79 -0.83 -5.94
N VAL A 98 12.52 -2.12 -6.16
CA VAL A 98 13.48 -3.22 -5.91
C VAL A 98 14.73 -3.10 -6.76
N CYS A 99 14.65 -2.59 -8.00
CA CYS A 99 15.83 -2.47 -8.87
C CYS A 99 16.95 -1.59 -8.29
N ASN A 100 16.64 -0.66 -7.36
CA ASN A 100 17.65 0.15 -6.69
C ASN A 100 18.43 -0.63 -5.61
N TYR A 101 17.95 -1.80 -5.21
CA TYR A 101 18.47 -2.55 -4.06
C TYR A 101 19.11 -3.89 -4.43
N VAL A 102 19.18 -4.24 -5.72
CA VAL A 102 19.72 -5.53 -6.19
C VAL A 102 21.14 -5.78 -5.66
N GLY A 103 22.02 -4.77 -5.73
CA GLY A 103 23.39 -4.89 -5.22
C GLY A 103 23.43 -5.15 -3.71
N TRP A 104 22.63 -4.42 -2.93
CA TRP A 104 22.52 -4.65 -1.49
C TRP A 104 21.97 -6.06 -1.16
N ILE A 105 20.94 -6.50 -1.88
CA ILE A 105 20.36 -7.84 -1.69
C ILE A 105 21.42 -8.92 -1.94
N GLN A 106 22.16 -8.82 -3.05
CA GLN A 106 23.22 -9.76 -3.41
C GLN A 106 24.34 -9.75 -2.36
N ASP A 107 24.82 -8.58 -1.96
CA ASP A 107 25.86 -8.44 -0.94
C ASP A 107 25.43 -9.05 0.39
N THR A 108 24.19 -8.85 0.82
CA THR A 108 23.66 -9.41 2.06
C THR A 108 23.52 -10.93 1.99
N MET A 109 23.02 -11.47 0.87
CA MET A 109 22.92 -12.93 0.68
C MET A 109 24.28 -13.61 0.61
N ASN A 110 25.32 -12.93 0.13
CA ASN A 110 26.67 -13.51 0.07
C ASN A 110 27.40 -13.47 1.42
N ARG A 111 26.91 -12.68 2.38
CA ARG A 111 27.52 -12.51 3.70
C ARG A 111 26.90 -13.38 4.80
N ASN A 112 25.78 -14.05 4.52
CA ASN A 112 25.02 -14.87 5.48
C ASN A 112 24.66 -16.21 4.84
#